data_AF-A0A941ISG1-F1
#
_entry.id   AF-A0A941ISG1-F1
#
_cell.length_a   1.000
_cell.length_b   1.000
_cell.length_c   1.000
_cell.angle_alpha   90.00
_cell.angle_beta   90.00
_cell.angle_gamma   90.00
#
_symmetry.space_group_name_H-M   'P 1'
#
loop_
_entity.id
_entity.type
_entity.pdbx_description
1 polymer ?
#
loop_
_entity_poly.entity_id
_entity_poly.type
_entity_poly.pdbx_seq_one_letter_code
_entity_poly.pdbx_strand_id
1 'polypeptide(L)' 'YAFWAEQVLALDAINPQVSARLARALDRWRKYVPALRDAMQDALKRVAAHPSLSRDVREIVGKALA' A
#
# COMPACT_ATOMS: atom_id res chain seq x y z
N TYR A 1 -4.68 4.14 8.93
CA TYR A 1 -4.52 3.21 7.78
C TYR A 1 -3.77 1.91 8.14
N ALA A 2 -3.71 1.53 9.42
CA ALA A 2 -3.08 0.28 9.87
C ALA A 2 -3.78 -0.97 9.33
N PHE A 3 -5.13 -1.02 9.43
CA PHE A 3 -5.93 -2.11 8.86
C PHE A 3 -5.67 -2.31 7.38
N TRP A 4 -5.62 -1.24 6.58
CA TRP A 4 -5.30 -1.36 5.15
C TRP A 4 -3.92 -2.01 4.93
N ALA A 5 -2.90 -1.60 5.70
CA ALA A 5 -1.55 -2.18 5.56
C ALA A 5 -1.53 -3.66 5.96
N GLU A 6 -2.20 -4.02 7.06
CA GLU A 6 -2.32 -5.42 7.51
C GLU A 6 -3.03 -6.28 6.47
N GLN A 7 -4.15 -5.82 5.90
CA GLN A 7 -4.88 -6.56 4.88
C GLN A 7 -4.10 -6.68 3.57
N VAL A 8 -3.38 -5.64 3.14
CA VAL A 8 -2.52 -5.71 1.95
C VAL A 8 -1.43 -6.76 2.17
N LEU A 9 -0.75 -6.77 3.32
CA LEU A 9 0.30 -7.75 3.60
C LEU A 9 -0.23 -9.18 3.75
N ALA A 10 -1.36 -9.35 4.45
CA ALA A 10 -2.00 -10.66 4.61
C ALA A 10 -2.47 -11.21 3.27
N LEU A 11 -3.10 -10.39 2.43
CA LEU A 11 -3.53 -10.80 1.10
C LEU A 11 -2.35 -11.00 0.16
N ASP A 12 -1.26 -10.25 0.29
CA ASP A 12 -0.07 -10.41 -0.56
C ASP A 12 0.55 -11.80 -0.37
N ALA A 13 0.56 -12.31 0.86
CA ALA A 13 1.03 -13.66 1.17
C ALA A 13 0.15 -14.77 0.58
N ILE A 14 -1.14 -14.51 0.34
CA ILE A 14 -2.10 -15.51 -0.17
C ILE A 14 -2.29 -15.39 -1.68
N ASN A 15 -2.47 -14.17 -2.18
CA ASN A 15 -2.75 -13.83 -3.57
C ASN A 15 -2.28 -12.39 -3.91
N PRO A 16 -1.05 -12.25 -4.45
CA PRO A 16 -0.48 -10.97 -4.87
C PRO A 16 -1.36 -10.16 -5.83
N GLN A 17 -2.12 -10.81 -6.73
CA GLN A 17 -2.95 -10.11 -7.71
C GLN A 17 -4.19 -9.46 -7.09
N VAL A 18 -4.74 -10.07 -6.03
CA VAL A 18 -5.85 -9.48 -5.27
C VAL A 18 -5.32 -8.38 -4.36
N SER A 19 -4.19 -8.60 -3.70
CA SER A 19 -3.53 -7.58 -2.88
C SER A 19 -3.16 -6.34 -3.69
N ALA A 20 -2.62 -6.52 -4.89
CA ALA A 20 -2.32 -5.44 -5.82
C ALA A 20 -3.55 -4.56 -6.13
N ARG A 21 -4.72 -5.16 -6.37
CA ARG A 21 -5.97 -4.40 -6.57
C ARG A 21 -6.37 -3.60 -5.33
N LEU A 22 -6.21 -4.15 -4.13
CA LEU A 22 -6.44 -3.43 -2.88
C LEU A 22 -5.43 -2.30 -2.68
N ALA A 23 -4.17 -2.51 -3.05
CA ALA A 23 -3.11 -1.52 -2.89
C ALA A 23 -3.39 -0.23 -3.69
N ARG A 24 -4.00 -0.36 -4.88
CA ARG A 24 -4.42 0.77 -5.75
C ARG A 24 -5.42 1.71 -5.08
N ALA A 25 -6.11 1.29 -4.01
CA ALA A 25 -7.03 2.15 -3.27
C ALA A 25 -6.34 3.42 -2.72
N LEU A 26 -5.02 3.37 -2.48
CA LEU A 26 -4.24 4.50 -2.01
C LEU A 26 -3.39 5.18 -3.09
N ASP A 27 -3.52 4.86 -4.39
CA ASP A 27 -2.75 5.49 -5.48
C ASP A 27 -2.86 7.02 -5.48
N ARG A 28 -4.04 7.55 -5.10
CA ARG A 28 -4.36 8.99 -5.16
C ARG A 28 -4.25 9.68 -3.81
N TRP A 29 -3.53 9.10 -2.84
CA TRP A 29 -3.38 9.63 -1.47
C TRP A 29 -2.95 11.12 -1.44
N ARG A 30 -2.14 11.58 -2.41
CA ARG A 30 -1.69 12.99 -2.51
C ARG A 30 -2.82 14.00 -2.74
N LYS A 31 -4.01 13.57 -3.19
CA LYS A 31 -5.18 14.44 -3.41
C LYS A 31 -5.98 14.71 -2.13
N TYR A 32 -5.70 13.99 -1.05
CA TYR A 32 -6.41 14.15 0.22
C TYR A 32 -5.82 15.30 1.03
N VAL A 33 -6.62 15.82 1.97
CA VAL A 33 -6.17 16.84 2.93
C VAL A 33 -4.98 16.34 3.77
N PRO A 34 -4.07 17.23 4.21
CA PRO A 34 -2.84 16.84 4.91
C PRO A 34 -3.06 15.85 6.06
N ALA A 35 -4.08 16.09 6.88
CA ALA A 35 -4.42 15.24 8.03
C ALA A 35 -4.65 13.75 7.69
N LEU A 36 -5.19 13.46 6.49
CA LEU A 36 -5.39 12.09 6.03
C LEU A 36 -4.20 11.59 5.22
N ARG A 37 -3.63 12.48 4.40
CA ARG A 37 -2.53 12.20 3.48
C ARG A 37 -1.33 11.61 4.21
N ASP A 38 -0.94 12.18 5.35
CA ASP A 38 0.27 11.77 6.07
C ASP A 38 0.11 10.34 6.61
N ALA A 39 -1.06 10.02 7.18
CA ALA A 39 -1.36 8.68 7.67
C ALA A 39 -1.48 7.63 6.54
N MET A 40 -1.89 8.02 5.33
CA MET A 40 -1.88 7.14 4.14
C MET A 40 -0.44 6.90 3.67
N GLN A 41 0.39 7.94 3.64
CA GLN A 41 1.79 7.84 3.24
C GLN A 41 2.57 6.89 4.15
N ASP A 42 2.35 6.96 5.45
CA ASP A 42 3.00 6.07 6.42
C ASP A 42 2.59 4.60 6.23
N ALA A 43 1.31 4.36 5.90
CA ALA A 43 0.86 3.00 5.58
C ALA A 43 1.49 2.47 4.29
N LEU A 44 1.59 3.30 3.24
CA LEU A 44 2.28 2.95 2.00
C LEU A 44 3.77 2.61 2.28
N LYS A 45 4.47 3.44 3.06
CA LYS A 45 5.86 3.19 3.47
C LYS A 45 6.01 1.89 4.25
N ARG A 46 5.09 1.60 5.18
CA ARG A 46 5.09 0.35 5.96
C ARG A 46 4.96 -0.87 5.05
N VAL A 47 4.05 -0.85 4.07
CA VAL A 47 3.90 -1.95 3.11
C VAL A 47 5.16 -2.07 2.25
N ALA A 48 5.68 -0.96 1.71
CA ALA A 48 6.88 -0.96 0.86
C ALA A 48 8.13 -1.53 1.56
N ALA A 49 8.25 -1.32 2.88
CA ALA A 49 9.34 -1.81 3.70
C ALA A 49 9.25 -3.32 4.01
N HIS A 50 8.14 -4.00 3.67
CA HIS A 50 7.98 -5.41 3.97
C HIS A 50 8.95 -6.27 3.12
N PRO A 51 9.80 -7.11 3.74
CA PRO A 51 10.88 -7.81 3.02
C PRO A 51 10.36 -8.77 1.94
N SER A 52 9.31 -9.54 2.25
CA SER A 52 8.76 -10.54 1.34
C SER A 52 7.62 -10.02 0.45
N LEU A 53 7.49 -8.69 0.32
CA LEU A 53 6.43 -8.10 -0.50
C LEU A 53 6.58 -8.52 -1.96
N SER A 54 5.49 -8.99 -2.55
CA SER A 54 5.42 -9.41 -3.95
C SER A 54 5.80 -8.28 -4.90
N ARG A 55 6.23 -8.67 -6.10
CA ARG A 55 6.56 -7.71 -7.16
C ARG A 55 5.38 -6.82 -7.55
N ASP A 56 4.17 -7.39 -7.64
CA ASP A 56 2.96 -6.67 -8.08
C ASP A 56 2.61 -5.54 -7.11
N VAL A 57 2.61 -5.83 -5.80
CA VAL A 57 2.32 -4.82 -4.78
C VAL A 57 3.48 -3.82 -4.65
N ARG A 58 4.73 -4.29 -4.74
CA ARG A 58 5.91 -3.40 -4.69
C ARG A 58 5.90 -2.38 -5.80
N GLU A 59 5.50 -2.76 -7.02
CA GLU A 59 5.39 -1.82 -8.15
C GLU A 59 4.36 -0.72 -7.87
N ILE A 60 3.18 -1.09 -7.37
CA ILE A 60 2.08 -0.15 -7.11
C ILE A 60 2.45 0.82 -6.00
N VAL A 61 2.90 0.29 -4.86
CA VAL A 61 3.25 1.12 -3.69
C VAL A 61 4.47 2.00 -4.00
N GLY A 62 5.45 1.47 -4.75
CA GLY A 62 6.60 2.25 -5.23
C GLY A 62 6.19 3.41 -6.13
N LYS A 63 5.29 3.18 -7.09
CA LYS A 63 4.75 4.24 -7.95
C LYS A 63 3.93 5.28 -7.18
N ALA A 64 3.18 4.87 -6.15
CA ALA A 64 2.41 5.80 -5.33
C ALA A 64 3.31 6.70 -4.46
N LEU A 65 4.48 6.20 -4.04
CA LEU A 65 5.44 6.91 -3.19
C LEU A 65 6.45 7.77 -3.96
N ALA A 66 6.73 7.47 -5.23
CA ALA A 66 7.48 8.35 -6.14
C ALA A 66 6.72 9.66 -6.34
#